data_AF-A0A7J7HFM3-F1
#
_entry.id   AF-A0A7J7HFM3-F1
#
_cell.length_a   1.000
_cell.length_b   1.000
_cell.length_c   1.000
_cell.angle_alpha   90.00
_cell.angle_beta   90.00
_cell.angle_gamma   90.00
#
_symmetry.space_group_name_H-M   'P 1'
#
loop_
_entity.id
_entity.type
_entity.pdbx_description
1 polymer ?
#
loop_
_entity_poly.entity_id
_entity_poly.type
_entity_poly.pdbx_seq_one_letter_code
_entity_poly.pdbx_strand_id
1 'polypeptide(L)'
;MKLNWKPWWWFFHKHHQLLVKLSVSILLLGLTLRLLFSKSTGFSNVAETPFIEKTMSSEPPVLIDSSPIEKTMNPEPQVSVDFMEDSDQIPRSEKLKAEKCDLFTGDWIPNPSGAVYSNESCHLIESHQNCLKNGRPDTGYLYWRWNPRDCELPQFDSEKFLELMRDKTWALIGDSISRNHVQSLLCLLSEVEPAIEVYHDAEYRSKRWHFPYYNFTISVIWSPFLTKAAIFENYDGVSTSEIELHLDKLDTTWTDLYGGLDYMIFASGKWFIKTAIYYENDIILGCHYCPKRKLPELGFNFAYRKVLKNLFNFIITSNHKGMIFYRTTSPDHFENGEWFSGGTCRRTTPVKEGESQLNSLIKILRDVELEEFDKAAAIASEKGVNLKLLDLMELSLLRPDGHPGPYRHDHPFSKNKNAKVINDCLHWCLPGPIDTWNDFLMEMIVNG
;
A
#
# COMPACT_ATOMS: atom_id res chain seq x y z
N MET A 1 -47.50 59.55 50.52
CA MET A 1 -46.49 58.62 49.95
C MET A 1 -45.99 59.25 48.64
N LYS A 2 -44.78 59.82 48.61
CA LYS A 2 -44.20 60.47 47.41
C LYS A 2 -43.20 59.51 46.77
N LEU A 3 -43.46 59.07 45.54
CA LEU A 3 -42.52 58.26 44.75
C LEU A 3 -41.74 59.14 43.77
N ASN A 4 -40.41 59.02 43.81
CA ASN A 4 -39.44 59.70 42.96
C ASN A 4 -39.31 58.96 41.62
N TRP A 5 -39.50 59.66 40.50
CA TRP A 5 -39.18 59.14 39.16
C TRP A 5 -37.77 59.58 38.75
N LYS A 6 -36.89 58.63 38.44
CA LYS A 6 -35.62 58.90 37.74
C LYS A 6 -35.79 58.58 36.24
N PRO A 7 -35.19 59.36 35.32
CA PRO A 7 -35.47 59.24 33.90
C PRO A 7 -34.71 58.08 33.24
N TRP A 8 -35.40 57.38 32.34
CA TRP A 8 -35.01 56.17 31.61
C TRP A 8 -33.82 56.34 30.64
N TRP A 9 -33.32 57.56 30.45
CA TRP A 9 -32.26 57.90 29.50
C TRP A 9 -30.86 57.36 29.88
N TRP A 10 -30.61 57.08 31.16
CA TRP A 10 -29.29 56.63 31.61
C TRP A 10 -28.98 55.17 31.22
N PHE A 11 -30.01 54.34 31.03
CA PHE A 11 -29.83 52.93 30.66
C PHE A 11 -29.44 52.76 29.19
N PHE A 12 -30.07 53.50 28.26
CA PHE A 12 -29.77 53.37 26.83
C PHE A 12 -28.35 53.80 26.46
N HIS A 13 -27.82 54.83 27.12
CA HIS A 13 -26.46 55.31 26.82
C HIS A 13 -25.37 54.32 27.27
N LYS A 14 -25.61 53.62 28.38
CA LYS A 14 -24.64 52.65 28.94
C LYS A 14 -24.53 51.38 28.09
N HIS A 15 -25.64 50.88 27.55
CA HIS A 15 -25.64 49.73 26.66
C HIS A 15 -24.99 50.04 25.30
N HIS A 16 -25.19 51.25 24.77
CA HIS A 16 -24.57 51.66 23.52
C HIS A 16 -23.04 51.81 23.65
N GLN A 17 -22.54 52.32 24.78
CA GLN A 17 -21.10 52.37 25.04
C GLN A 17 -20.48 50.98 25.19
N LEU A 18 -21.22 50.01 25.76
CA LEU A 18 -20.74 48.64 25.92
C LEU A 18 -20.63 47.90 24.58
N LEU A 19 -21.62 48.07 23.71
CA LEU A 19 -21.61 47.52 22.35
C LEU A 19 -20.46 48.10 21.52
N VAL A 20 -20.26 49.42 21.56
CA VAL A 20 -19.16 50.08 20.83
C VAL A 20 -17.80 49.59 21.32
N LYS A 21 -17.61 49.43 22.63
CA LYS A 21 -16.36 48.87 23.19
C LYS A 21 -16.13 47.43 22.75
N LEU A 22 -17.18 46.61 22.70
CA LEU A 22 -17.08 45.22 22.23
C LEU A 22 -16.69 45.16 20.74
N SER A 23 -17.31 45.98 19.90
CA SER A 23 -17.02 46.06 18.46
C SER A 23 -15.59 46.52 18.19
N VAL A 24 -15.09 47.53 18.92
CA VAL A 24 -13.70 48.00 18.81
C VAL A 24 -12.72 46.90 19.25
N SER A 25 -13.03 46.17 20.31
CA SER A 25 -12.17 45.09 20.80
C SER A 25 -12.06 43.92 19.80
N ILE A 26 -13.17 43.56 19.15
CA ILE A 26 -13.19 42.51 18.09
C ILE A 26 -12.39 42.96 16.87
N LEU A 27 -12.54 44.23 16.45
CA LEU A 27 -11.77 44.80 15.34
C LEU A 27 -10.27 44.81 15.61
N LEU A 28 -9.86 45.20 16.83
CA LEU A 28 -8.46 45.19 17.24
C LEU A 28 -7.88 43.77 17.26
N LEU A 29 -8.65 42.79 17.77
CA LEU A 29 -8.24 41.38 17.78
C LEU A 29 -8.05 40.83 16.36
N GLY A 30 -8.97 41.16 15.44
CA GLY A 30 -8.88 40.79 14.03
C GLY A 30 -7.68 41.44 13.32
N LEU A 31 -7.36 42.69 13.65
CA LEU A 31 -6.20 43.39 13.10
C LEU A 31 -4.88 42.79 13.61
N THR A 32 -4.82 42.41 14.89
CA THR A 32 -3.66 41.70 15.45
C THR A 32 -3.47 40.32 14.85
N LEU A 33 -4.55 39.55 14.63
CA LEU A 33 -4.46 38.28 13.91
C LEU A 33 -3.94 38.50 12.48
N ARG A 34 -4.49 39.47 11.73
CA ARG A 34 -4.00 39.77 10.37
C ARG A 34 -2.52 40.15 10.35
N LEU A 35 -2.03 40.93 11.31
CA LEU A 35 -0.61 41.30 11.38
C LEU A 35 0.30 40.12 11.75
N LEU A 36 -0.17 39.21 12.62
CA LEU A 36 0.56 37.99 12.99
C LEU A 36 0.62 36.99 11.82
N PHE A 37 -0.47 36.80 11.09
CA PHE A 37 -0.53 35.87 9.97
C PHE A 37 0.01 36.45 8.66
N SER A 38 0.01 37.78 8.47
CA SER A 38 0.61 38.44 7.31
C SER A 38 2.14 38.42 7.31
N LYS A 39 2.79 38.16 8.45
CA LYS A 39 4.26 38.02 8.54
C LYS A 39 4.76 36.59 8.29
N SER A 40 3.86 35.60 8.14
CA SER A 40 4.24 34.19 8.02
C SER A 40 4.18 33.62 6.60
N THR A 41 3.85 34.42 5.57
CA THR A 41 3.81 33.95 4.18
C THR A 41 4.97 34.51 3.38
N GLY A 42 6.14 33.91 3.57
CA GLY A 42 7.30 34.07 2.70
C GLY A 42 7.65 32.75 2.05
N PHE A 43 6.85 32.30 1.07
CA PHE A 43 7.28 31.28 0.12
C PHE A 43 6.93 31.73 -1.29
N SER A 44 7.98 31.72 -2.11
CA SER A 44 8.05 32.26 -3.46
C SER A 44 7.31 31.35 -4.44
N ASN A 45 6.32 31.90 -5.13
CA ASN A 45 5.74 31.28 -6.32
C ASN A 45 6.79 31.30 -7.44
N VAL A 46 7.16 30.14 -7.96
CA VAL A 46 7.92 30.04 -9.21
C VAL A 46 6.94 29.74 -10.33
N ALA A 47 7.09 30.54 -11.38
CA ALA A 47 6.19 30.71 -12.50
C ALA A 47 6.17 29.51 -13.45
N GLU A 48 4.97 29.19 -13.93
CA GLU A 48 4.75 28.49 -15.19
C GLU A 48 5.29 29.32 -16.36
N THR A 49 5.93 28.66 -17.33
CA THR A 49 5.84 29.08 -18.74
C THR A 49 6.09 27.89 -19.68
N PRO A 50 5.46 27.88 -20.88
CA PRO A 50 5.21 26.69 -21.68
C PRO A 50 6.28 26.48 -22.75
N PHE A 51 6.47 25.24 -23.20
CA PHE A 51 7.30 24.96 -24.38
C PHE A 51 6.54 24.32 -25.55
N ILE A 52 6.89 24.87 -26.70
CA ILE A 52 6.28 24.78 -28.02
C ILE A 52 6.71 23.49 -28.74
N GLU A 53 5.74 22.97 -29.47
CA GLU A 53 5.76 21.88 -30.44
C GLU A 53 6.80 22.09 -31.56
N LYS A 54 7.60 21.06 -31.88
CA LYS A 54 8.09 20.87 -33.25
C LYS A 54 8.32 19.40 -33.60
N THR A 55 7.40 18.93 -34.44
CA THR A 55 7.41 17.67 -35.19
C THR A 55 8.61 17.60 -36.15
N MET A 56 9.23 16.44 -36.30
CA MET A 56 9.69 15.94 -37.61
C MET A 56 9.66 14.41 -37.67
N SER A 57 9.09 13.94 -38.77
CA SER A 57 8.72 12.58 -39.14
C SER A 57 9.83 11.92 -39.97
N SER A 58 10.00 10.60 -39.84
CA SER A 58 10.30 9.73 -40.99
C SER A 58 10.09 8.24 -40.66
N GLU A 59 9.50 7.56 -41.66
CA GLU A 59 8.96 6.19 -41.76
C GLU A 59 9.97 5.02 -41.80
N PRO A 60 9.47 3.76 -41.75
CA PRO A 60 10.25 2.53 -41.51
C PRO A 60 10.50 1.69 -42.78
N PRO A 61 11.22 0.56 -42.64
CA PRO A 61 10.79 -0.67 -43.35
C PRO A 61 10.98 -1.95 -42.48
N VAL A 62 10.00 -2.87 -42.39
CA VAL A 62 9.60 -3.98 -43.29
C VAL A 62 9.91 -5.34 -42.64
N LEU A 63 8.89 -6.19 -42.66
CA LEU A 63 8.77 -7.57 -42.18
C LEU A 63 9.57 -8.57 -43.02
N ILE A 64 10.12 -9.62 -42.41
CA ILE A 64 10.21 -10.96 -43.01
C ILE A 64 9.91 -12.03 -41.95
N ASP A 65 9.02 -12.93 -42.35
CA ASP A 65 8.42 -14.10 -41.72
C ASP A 65 9.36 -15.33 -41.73
N SER A 66 9.24 -16.23 -40.74
CA SER A 66 9.27 -17.69 -40.95
C SER A 66 8.98 -18.46 -39.65
N SER A 67 8.05 -19.41 -39.76
CA SER A 67 7.51 -20.27 -38.71
C SER A 67 8.31 -21.60 -38.58
N PRO A 68 7.86 -22.65 -37.84
CA PRO A 68 8.67 -23.30 -36.80
C PRO A 68 9.08 -24.74 -37.15
N ILE A 69 10.07 -25.29 -36.43
CA ILE A 69 10.46 -26.70 -36.52
C ILE A 69 10.16 -27.40 -35.20
N GLU A 70 9.24 -28.35 -35.31
CA GLU A 70 8.82 -29.36 -34.34
C GLU A 70 9.96 -30.37 -34.07
N LYS A 71 10.17 -30.76 -32.80
CA LYS A 71 10.98 -31.93 -32.45
C LYS A 71 10.26 -32.78 -31.40
N THR A 72 10.03 -34.01 -31.83
CA THR A 72 9.32 -35.11 -31.20
C THR A 72 10.15 -35.73 -30.07
N MET A 73 9.47 -36.07 -28.97
CA MET A 73 9.96 -36.87 -27.85
C MET A 73 9.97 -38.36 -28.21
N ASN A 74 10.89 -39.13 -27.62
CA ASN A 74 10.73 -40.57 -27.47
C ASN A 74 11.30 -41.01 -26.08
N PRO A 75 10.66 -41.97 -25.38
CA PRO A 75 10.87 -42.20 -23.95
C PRO A 75 11.90 -43.31 -23.62
N GLU A 76 12.46 -43.22 -22.40
CA GLU A 76 13.30 -44.23 -21.74
C GLU A 76 12.48 -45.38 -21.12
N PRO A 77 13.06 -46.59 -20.99
CA PRO A 77 12.41 -47.74 -20.37
C PRO A 77 12.67 -47.86 -18.86
N GLN A 78 11.62 -48.27 -18.15
CA GLN A 78 11.61 -48.64 -16.73
C GLN A 78 12.35 -49.96 -16.48
N VAL A 79 13.12 -50.03 -15.39
CA VAL A 79 13.62 -51.27 -14.79
C VAL A 79 13.28 -51.26 -13.30
N SER A 80 12.47 -52.24 -12.90
CA SER A 80 12.12 -52.60 -11.53
C SER A 80 13.11 -53.63 -10.99
N VAL A 81 13.56 -53.48 -9.75
CA VAL A 81 14.12 -54.57 -8.94
C VAL A 81 13.73 -54.36 -7.48
N ASP A 82 12.96 -55.33 -6.96
CA ASP A 82 12.64 -55.55 -5.54
C ASP A 82 13.82 -56.25 -4.84
N PHE A 83 14.16 -55.86 -3.61
CA PHE A 83 14.80 -56.71 -2.61
C PHE A 83 14.46 -56.24 -1.18
N MET A 84 14.01 -57.19 -0.34
CA MET A 84 13.69 -57.05 1.10
C MET A 84 14.92 -57.21 2.02
N GLU A 85 14.89 -56.47 3.15
CA GLU A 85 15.32 -56.75 4.55
C GLU A 85 16.73 -57.34 4.82
N ASP A 86 17.53 -57.01 5.85
CA ASP A 86 17.41 -56.27 7.12
C ASP A 86 18.85 -56.08 7.69
N SER A 87 19.09 -55.02 8.48
CA SER A 87 19.83 -55.04 9.79
C SER A 87 20.42 -53.67 10.15
N ASP A 88 19.90 -53.11 11.25
CA ASP A 88 20.55 -52.28 12.28
C ASP A 88 21.88 -51.58 11.94
N GLN A 89 21.80 -50.27 11.63
CA GLN A 89 22.83 -49.30 12.04
C GLN A 89 22.21 -47.96 12.47
N ILE A 90 22.52 -47.62 13.72
CA ILE A 90 22.24 -46.38 14.46
C ILE A 90 22.39 -45.12 13.57
N PRO A 91 21.37 -44.24 13.45
CA PRO A 91 21.59 -42.94 12.82
C PRO A 91 22.33 -42.03 13.79
N ARG A 92 23.63 -41.91 13.53
CA ARG A 92 24.46 -40.74 13.81
C ARG A 92 23.61 -39.49 13.57
N SER A 93 23.55 -38.59 14.56
CA SER A 93 22.85 -37.31 14.44
C SER A 93 23.41 -36.51 13.26
N GLU A 94 22.82 -36.69 12.08
CA GLU A 94 22.84 -35.65 11.08
C GLU A 94 22.11 -34.48 11.73
N LYS A 95 22.86 -33.40 12.00
CA LYS A 95 22.24 -32.09 12.06
C LYS A 95 21.55 -31.91 10.71
N LEU A 96 20.29 -32.32 10.64
CA LEU A 96 19.34 -31.80 9.67
C LEU A 96 19.53 -30.30 9.73
N LYS A 97 20.15 -29.74 8.68
CA LYS A 97 19.95 -28.33 8.40
C LYS A 97 18.44 -28.21 8.35
N ALA A 98 17.84 -27.57 9.36
CA ALA A 98 16.42 -27.30 9.34
C ALA A 98 16.15 -26.68 7.97
N GLU A 99 15.42 -27.39 7.11
CA GLU A 99 15.01 -26.85 5.83
C GLU A 99 14.31 -25.53 6.16
N LYS A 100 14.81 -24.45 5.54
CA LYS A 100 14.28 -23.13 5.80
C LYS A 100 12.84 -23.15 5.34
N CYS A 101 11.89 -23.03 6.27
CA CYS A 101 10.47 -23.12 5.94
C CYS A 101 10.11 -22.09 4.88
N ASP A 102 9.43 -22.53 3.82
CA ASP A 102 8.74 -21.65 2.91
C ASP A 102 7.39 -21.25 3.52
N LEU A 103 7.32 -20.03 4.04
CA LEU A 103 6.09 -19.47 4.62
C LEU A 103 5.03 -19.18 3.56
N PHE A 104 5.44 -18.95 2.30
CA PHE A 104 4.60 -18.36 1.26
C PHE A 104 3.83 -19.40 0.44
N THR A 105 4.18 -20.68 0.58
CA THR A 105 3.49 -21.82 -0.03
C THR A 105 2.68 -22.58 1.00
N GLY A 106 1.38 -22.75 0.76
CA GLY A 106 0.43 -23.17 1.78
C GLY A 106 -1.01 -23.15 1.30
N ASP A 107 -1.92 -23.29 2.26
CA ASP A 107 -3.35 -23.34 2.00
C ASP A 107 -4.11 -22.49 3.03
N TRP A 108 -5.22 -21.89 2.60
CA TRP A 108 -6.16 -21.27 3.52
C TRP A 108 -7.01 -22.34 4.20
N ILE A 109 -7.00 -22.33 5.53
CA ILE A 109 -7.78 -23.26 6.35
C ILE A 109 -8.76 -22.50 7.25
N PRO A 110 -9.89 -23.12 7.64
CA PRO A 110 -10.83 -22.50 8.57
C PRO A 110 -10.17 -22.10 9.88
N ASN A 111 -10.48 -20.90 10.36
CA ASN A 111 -10.10 -20.39 11.66
C ASN A 111 -11.37 -20.11 12.50
N PRO A 112 -11.78 -21.03 13.38
CA PRO A 112 -12.97 -20.86 14.21
C PRO A 112 -12.93 -19.64 15.14
N SER A 113 -11.73 -19.16 15.50
CA SER A 113 -11.56 -17.97 16.35
C SER A 113 -11.93 -16.68 15.63
N GLY A 114 -11.90 -16.66 14.29
CA GLY A 114 -12.19 -15.48 13.49
C GLY A 114 -11.15 -14.37 13.58
N ALA A 115 -11.53 -13.17 13.17
CA ALA A 115 -10.70 -11.97 13.25
C ALA A 115 -10.54 -11.50 14.70
N VAL A 116 -9.36 -10.95 15.02
CA VAL A 116 -9.01 -10.51 16.38
C VAL A 116 -9.72 -9.23 16.79
N TYR A 117 -10.05 -8.37 15.83
CA TYR A 117 -10.71 -7.09 16.03
C TYR A 117 -11.94 -6.94 15.15
N SER A 118 -12.76 -5.92 15.39
CA SER A 118 -13.92 -5.56 14.57
C SER A 118 -13.95 -4.07 14.26
N ASN A 119 -14.98 -3.63 13.53
CA ASN A 119 -15.25 -2.21 13.33
C ASN A 119 -15.66 -1.47 14.62
N GLU A 120 -16.04 -2.19 15.68
CA GLU A 120 -16.30 -1.60 16.99
C GLU A 120 -15.02 -1.44 17.81
N SER A 121 -14.09 -2.40 17.76
CA SER A 121 -12.86 -2.34 18.57
C SER A 121 -11.76 -1.48 17.94
N CYS A 122 -11.65 -1.44 16.60
CA CYS A 122 -10.68 -0.58 15.92
C CYS A 122 -11.32 0.63 15.24
N HIS A 123 -11.02 1.83 15.74
CA HIS A 123 -11.52 3.10 15.19
C HIS A 123 -10.63 3.69 14.07
N LEU A 124 -9.50 3.06 13.76
CA LEU A 124 -8.56 3.52 12.74
C LEU A 124 -8.91 3.04 11.32
N ILE A 125 -9.91 2.16 11.18
CA ILE A 125 -10.35 1.64 9.89
C ILE A 125 -11.01 2.76 9.08
N GLU A 126 -10.41 3.10 7.93
CA GLU A 126 -10.96 4.07 7.00
C GLU A 126 -12.26 3.55 6.36
N SER A 127 -13.19 4.48 6.11
CA SER A 127 -14.56 4.14 5.71
C SER A 127 -14.63 3.24 4.48
N HIS A 128 -13.71 3.36 3.52
CA HIS A 128 -13.75 2.59 2.28
C HIS A 128 -13.28 1.13 2.43
N GLN A 129 -12.66 0.79 3.56
CA GLN A 129 -12.19 -0.56 3.92
C GLN A 129 -13.04 -1.20 5.03
N ASN A 130 -13.90 -0.41 5.68
CA ASN A 130 -14.75 -0.85 6.79
C ASN A 130 -16.02 -1.56 6.31
N CYS A 131 -15.85 -2.75 5.74
CA CYS A 131 -16.92 -3.51 5.09
C CYS A 131 -18.08 -3.85 6.04
N LEU A 132 -17.77 -4.22 7.28
CA LEU A 132 -18.78 -4.51 8.31
C LEU A 132 -19.64 -3.29 8.61
N LYS A 133 -19.02 -2.14 8.88
CA LYS A 133 -19.74 -0.87 9.12
C LYS A 133 -20.55 -0.42 7.91
N ASN A 134 -20.06 -0.68 6.70
CA ASN A 134 -20.75 -0.34 5.46
C ASN A 134 -21.90 -1.30 5.11
N GLY A 135 -22.19 -2.28 5.97
CA GLY A 135 -23.35 -3.16 5.85
C GLY A 135 -23.11 -4.38 4.95
N ARG A 136 -21.86 -4.85 4.81
CA ARG A 136 -21.57 -6.12 4.14
C ARG A 136 -22.24 -7.28 4.91
N PRO A 137 -23.10 -8.09 4.26
CA PRO A 137 -23.90 -9.10 4.96
C PRO A 137 -23.16 -10.42 5.19
N ASP A 138 -22.21 -10.79 4.32
CA ASP A 138 -21.42 -12.01 4.45
C ASP A 138 -20.18 -11.75 5.31
N THR A 139 -19.92 -12.63 6.29
CA THR A 139 -18.78 -12.52 7.22
C THR A 139 -17.82 -13.70 7.14
N GLY A 140 -18.10 -14.69 6.28
CA GLY A 140 -17.31 -15.93 6.17
C GLY A 140 -15.84 -15.69 5.87
N TYR A 141 -15.51 -14.58 5.19
CA TYR A 141 -14.13 -14.19 4.86
C TYR A 141 -13.26 -13.88 6.09
N LEU A 142 -13.86 -13.66 7.27
CA LEU A 142 -13.14 -13.39 8.52
C LEU A 142 -12.60 -14.65 9.22
N TYR A 143 -13.05 -15.84 8.81
CA TYR A 143 -12.82 -17.10 9.54
C TYR A 143 -11.81 -18.00 8.82
N TRP A 144 -10.72 -17.41 8.34
CA TRP A 144 -9.66 -18.10 7.61
C TRP A 144 -8.30 -17.71 8.14
N ARG A 145 -7.37 -18.65 8.17
CA ARG A 145 -5.94 -18.40 8.42
C ARG A 145 -5.10 -19.12 7.39
N TRP A 146 -3.93 -18.58 7.12
CA TRP A 146 -2.95 -19.24 6.26
C TRP A 146 -2.25 -20.37 7.02
N ASN A 147 -1.98 -21.47 6.33
CA ASN A 147 -1.22 -22.59 6.85
C ASN A 147 -0.13 -22.97 5.84
N PRO A 148 1.14 -22.61 6.09
CA PRO A 148 2.26 -23.07 5.27
C PRO A 148 2.31 -24.60 5.24
N ARG A 149 2.85 -25.19 4.16
CA ARG A 149 2.89 -26.66 4.00
C ARG A 149 3.89 -27.33 4.94
N ASP A 150 5.02 -26.67 5.15
CA ASP A 150 6.20 -27.28 5.77
C ASP A 150 6.48 -26.76 7.19
N CYS A 151 5.69 -25.81 7.69
CA CYS A 151 5.79 -25.32 9.05
C CYS A 151 4.51 -24.63 9.54
N GLU A 152 4.53 -24.24 10.81
CA GLU A 152 3.49 -23.42 11.42
C GLU A 152 3.80 -21.94 11.23
N LEU A 153 2.78 -21.15 10.91
CA LEU A 153 2.80 -19.70 10.98
C LEU A 153 2.05 -19.27 12.25
N PRO A 154 2.76 -18.77 13.28
CA PRO A 154 2.11 -18.25 14.48
C PRO A 154 1.21 -17.05 14.12
N GLN A 155 0.09 -16.93 14.83
CA GLN A 155 -0.73 -15.74 14.75
C GLN A 155 0.03 -14.53 15.33
N PHE A 156 -0.21 -13.36 14.75
CA PHE A 156 0.33 -12.09 15.22
C PHE A 156 0.06 -11.87 16.72
N ASP A 157 1.12 -11.63 17.47
CA ASP A 157 1.09 -11.30 18.89
C ASP A 157 1.48 -9.83 19.06
N SER A 158 0.45 -9.00 19.31
CA SER A 158 0.57 -7.55 19.41
C SER A 158 1.45 -7.09 20.56
N GLU A 159 1.43 -7.78 21.71
CA GLU A 159 2.23 -7.40 22.88
C GLU A 159 3.70 -7.67 22.60
N LYS A 160 4.01 -8.87 22.11
CA LYS A 160 5.38 -9.24 21.74
C LYS A 160 5.92 -8.36 20.61
N PHE A 161 5.10 -8.02 19.63
CA PHE A 161 5.49 -7.10 18.57
C PHE A 161 5.85 -5.72 19.10
N LEU A 162 5.00 -5.12 19.94
CA LEU A 162 5.26 -3.80 20.51
C LEU A 162 6.52 -3.78 21.37
N GLU A 163 6.77 -4.84 22.16
CA GLU A 163 8.04 -4.97 22.90
C GLU A 163 9.26 -5.08 21.97
N LEU A 164 9.17 -5.83 20.87
CA LEU A 164 10.24 -5.90 19.87
C LEU A 164 10.47 -4.57 19.15
N MET A 165 9.45 -3.72 19.08
CA MET A 165 9.49 -2.41 18.42
C MET A 165 9.78 -1.24 19.37
N ARG A 166 10.06 -1.52 20.64
CA ARG A 166 10.38 -0.50 21.63
C ARG A 166 11.57 0.37 21.19
N ASP A 167 11.39 1.68 21.28
CA ASP A 167 12.35 2.71 20.85
C ASP A 167 12.70 2.69 19.35
N LYS A 168 11.84 2.12 18.50
CA LYS A 168 12.10 1.98 17.06
C LYS A 168 11.18 2.85 16.19
N THR A 169 11.61 3.08 14.96
CA THR A 169 10.84 3.80 13.94
C THR A 169 10.62 2.94 12.70
N TRP A 170 9.39 2.90 12.21
CA TRP A 170 8.98 2.13 11.05
C TRP A 170 8.31 3.03 10.00
N ALA A 171 8.58 2.79 8.71
CA ALA A 171 7.73 3.27 7.62
C ALA A 171 7.24 2.18 6.64
N LEU A 172 5.97 2.21 6.27
CA LEU A 172 5.43 1.57 5.07
C LEU A 172 5.41 2.61 3.95
N ILE A 173 6.15 2.36 2.86
CA ILE A 173 6.41 3.32 1.79
C ILE A 173 5.83 2.76 0.50
N GLY A 174 4.85 3.45 -0.08
CA GLY A 174 4.21 2.98 -1.31
C GLY A 174 2.85 3.62 -1.57
N ASP A 175 1.92 2.79 -2.02
CA ASP A 175 0.61 3.21 -2.51
C ASP A 175 -0.54 2.97 -1.49
N SER A 176 -1.78 2.93 -1.97
CA SER A 176 -2.97 2.75 -1.14
C SER A 176 -3.04 1.37 -0.48
N ILE A 177 -2.38 0.35 -1.01
CA ILE A 177 -2.27 -0.96 -0.36
C ILE A 177 -1.29 -0.90 0.82
N SER A 178 -0.28 -0.02 0.79
CA SER A 178 0.55 0.25 1.98
C SER A 178 -0.24 0.92 3.09
N ARG A 179 -1.19 1.82 2.75
CA ARG A 179 -2.13 2.38 3.74
C ARG A 179 -3.11 1.33 4.29
N ASN A 180 -3.57 0.42 3.44
CA ASN A 180 -4.44 -0.68 3.87
C ASN A 180 -3.70 -1.61 4.85
N HIS A 181 -2.42 -1.92 4.56
CA HIS A 181 -1.58 -2.76 5.39
C HIS A 181 -1.27 -2.10 6.75
N VAL A 182 -0.91 -0.81 6.79
CA VAL A 182 -0.65 -0.14 8.07
C VAL A 182 -1.92 -0.06 8.93
N GLN A 183 -3.10 0.12 8.33
CA GLN A 183 -4.36 0.15 9.08
C GLN A 183 -4.67 -1.19 9.73
N SER A 184 -4.47 -2.29 9.01
CA SER A 184 -4.55 -3.64 9.56
C SER A 184 -3.63 -3.83 10.77
N LEU A 185 -2.35 -3.47 10.62
CA LEU A 185 -1.37 -3.56 11.70
C LEU A 185 -1.77 -2.69 12.90
N LEU A 186 -2.15 -1.43 12.68
CA LEU A 186 -2.59 -0.53 13.74
C LEU A 186 -3.80 -1.07 14.50
N CYS A 187 -4.75 -1.72 13.82
CA CYS A 187 -5.89 -2.36 14.47
C CYS A 187 -5.47 -3.53 15.35
N LEU A 188 -4.56 -4.40 14.88
CA LEU A 188 -4.03 -5.49 15.71
C LEU A 188 -3.33 -4.94 16.96
N LEU A 189 -2.53 -3.89 16.82
CA LEU A 189 -1.79 -3.27 17.93
C LEU A 189 -2.70 -2.54 18.92
N SER A 190 -3.88 -2.06 18.47
CA SER A 190 -4.83 -1.33 19.31
C SER A 190 -5.44 -2.18 20.44
N GLU A 191 -5.35 -3.52 20.34
CA GLU A 191 -5.72 -4.44 21.41
C GLU A 191 -4.81 -4.31 22.65
N VAL A 192 -3.61 -3.75 22.49
CA VAL A 192 -2.63 -3.54 23.57
C VAL A 192 -2.50 -2.06 23.92
N GLU A 193 -2.23 -1.21 22.94
CA GLU A 193 -2.14 0.25 23.13
C GLU A 193 -2.71 0.97 21.90
N PRO A 194 -3.66 1.92 22.06
CA PRO A 194 -4.12 2.73 20.95
C PRO A 194 -3.02 3.70 20.49
N ALA A 195 -2.74 3.71 19.20
CA ALA A 195 -1.76 4.62 18.62
C ALA A 195 -2.30 6.06 18.54
N ILE A 196 -1.44 7.05 18.78
CA ILE A 196 -1.77 8.48 18.66
C ILE A 196 -1.26 8.96 17.31
N GLU A 197 -2.14 9.50 16.46
CA GLU A 197 -1.71 10.19 15.23
C GLU A 197 -0.97 11.49 15.61
N VAL A 198 0.29 11.59 15.20
CA VAL A 198 1.18 12.73 15.51
C VAL A 198 1.53 13.57 14.30
N TYR A 199 1.25 13.07 13.08
CA TYR A 199 1.45 13.79 11.83
C TYR A 199 0.58 13.21 10.73
N HIS A 200 0.12 14.09 9.84
CA HIS A 200 -0.40 13.74 8.53
C HIS A 200 -0.03 14.84 7.52
N ASP A 201 0.07 14.49 6.24
CA ASP A 201 0.18 15.50 5.18
C ASP A 201 -1.16 16.19 4.93
N ALA A 202 -1.18 17.23 4.08
CA ALA A 202 -2.37 18.04 3.82
C ALA A 202 -3.55 17.22 3.26
N GLU A 203 -3.24 16.14 2.53
CA GLU A 203 -4.25 15.28 1.92
C GLU A 203 -4.61 14.09 2.80
N TYR A 204 -3.90 13.83 3.91
CA TYR A 204 -3.98 12.62 4.73
C TYR A 204 -3.54 11.33 4.01
N ARG A 205 -2.67 11.45 3.00
CA ARG A 205 -2.13 10.28 2.28
C ARG A 205 -0.96 9.67 3.04
N SER A 206 -0.09 10.52 3.58
CA SER A 206 0.97 10.14 4.52
C SER A 206 0.54 10.44 5.95
N LYS A 207 0.82 9.52 6.86
CA LYS A 207 0.44 9.62 8.28
C LYS A 207 1.52 9.00 9.17
N ARG A 208 1.58 9.43 10.42
CA ARG A 208 2.48 8.87 11.45
C ARG A 208 1.73 8.73 12.76
N TRP A 209 1.93 7.58 13.39
CA TRP A 209 1.39 7.26 14.70
C TRP A 209 2.50 6.93 15.68
N HIS A 210 2.23 7.23 16.94
CA HIS A 210 3.14 6.98 18.05
C HIS A 210 2.44 6.14 19.13
N PHE A 211 3.16 5.18 19.69
CA PHE A 211 2.77 4.34 20.81
C PHE A 211 3.59 4.77 22.03
N PRO A 212 3.05 5.65 22.91
CA PRO A 212 3.81 6.28 23.98
C PRO A 212 4.47 5.31 24.96
N TYR A 213 3.80 4.23 25.33
CA TYR A 213 4.36 3.27 26.29
C TYR A 213 5.58 2.53 25.74
N TYR A 214 5.60 2.25 24.44
CA TYR A 214 6.70 1.56 23.77
C TYR A 214 7.72 2.53 23.16
N ASN A 215 7.44 3.84 23.15
CA ASN A 215 8.21 4.81 22.37
C ASN A 215 8.41 4.36 20.90
N PHE A 216 7.40 3.68 20.35
CA PHE A 216 7.42 3.14 18.99
C PHE A 216 6.71 4.11 18.05
N THR A 217 7.29 4.35 16.88
CA THR A 217 6.69 5.19 15.85
C THR A 217 6.52 4.41 14.55
N ILE A 218 5.32 4.46 13.98
CA ILE A 218 5.02 3.86 12.67
C ILE A 218 4.45 4.92 11.73
N SER A 219 4.94 4.94 10.50
CA SER A 219 4.49 5.86 9.45
C SER A 219 4.00 5.09 8.23
N VAL A 220 3.06 5.68 7.51
CA VAL A 220 2.83 5.37 6.09
C VAL A 220 3.20 6.59 5.28
N ILE A 221 4.05 6.38 4.26
CA ILE A 221 4.56 7.44 3.39
C ILE A 221 3.99 7.21 2.00
N TRP A 222 3.19 8.16 1.53
CA TRP A 222 2.60 8.12 0.21
C TRP A 222 3.65 8.40 -0.86
N SER A 223 4.06 7.34 -1.54
CA SER A 223 5.02 7.39 -2.65
C SER A 223 4.69 6.23 -3.60
N PRO A 224 3.55 6.27 -4.30
CA PRO A 224 3.01 5.12 -5.04
C PRO A 224 3.90 4.66 -6.21
N PHE A 225 4.82 5.51 -6.65
CA PHE A 225 5.82 5.16 -7.65
C PHE A 225 7.23 4.98 -7.09
N LEU A 226 7.46 5.18 -5.78
CA LEU A 226 8.78 5.18 -5.13
C LEU A 226 9.80 6.23 -5.65
N THR A 227 9.44 6.95 -6.70
CA THR A 227 10.24 7.95 -7.40
C THR A 227 9.43 9.23 -7.55
N LYS A 228 10.10 10.35 -7.82
CA LYS A 228 9.47 11.66 -7.97
C LYS A 228 8.38 11.60 -9.04
N ALA A 229 7.15 11.88 -8.63
CA ALA A 229 5.98 11.86 -9.48
C ALA A 229 5.07 13.06 -9.21
N ALA A 230 4.50 13.64 -10.26
CA ALA A 230 3.36 14.54 -10.15
C ALA A 230 2.08 13.76 -10.48
N ILE A 231 1.15 13.72 -9.52
CA ILE A 231 -0.09 12.96 -9.59
C ILE A 231 -1.26 13.93 -9.60
N PHE A 232 -2.12 13.82 -10.61
CA PHE A 232 -3.26 14.69 -10.83
C PHE A 232 -4.61 13.98 -10.64
N GLU A 233 -4.60 12.93 -9.82
CA GLU A 233 -5.75 12.06 -9.55
C GLU A 233 -6.33 12.31 -8.15
N ASN A 234 -7.66 12.42 -8.08
CA ASN A 234 -8.39 12.57 -6.83
C ASN A 234 -8.65 11.22 -6.12
N TYR A 235 -9.31 11.24 -4.96
CA TYR A 235 -9.61 10.05 -4.16
C TYR A 235 -10.51 9.00 -4.84
N ASP A 236 -11.31 9.42 -5.81
CA ASP A 236 -12.22 8.54 -6.57
C ASP A 236 -11.57 7.98 -7.83
N GLY A 237 -10.29 8.29 -8.06
CA GLY A 237 -9.55 7.84 -9.23
C GLY A 237 -9.77 8.68 -10.48
N VAL A 238 -10.37 9.87 -10.36
CA VAL A 238 -10.58 10.79 -11.48
C VAL A 238 -9.32 11.63 -11.67
N SER A 239 -8.71 11.52 -12.85
CA SER A 239 -7.50 12.28 -13.20
C SER A 239 -7.79 13.50 -14.08
N THR A 240 -7.12 14.62 -13.79
CA THR A 240 -7.18 15.84 -14.61
C THR A 240 -6.05 15.95 -15.64
N SER A 241 -4.98 15.15 -15.51
CA SER A 241 -3.83 15.14 -16.42
C SER A 241 -3.12 13.78 -16.42
N GLU A 242 -2.23 13.54 -17.38
CA GLU A 242 -1.31 12.39 -17.32
C GLU A 242 -0.34 12.52 -16.14
N ILE A 243 0.05 11.40 -15.53
CA ILE A 243 1.05 11.38 -14.46
C ILE A 243 2.41 11.77 -15.06
N GLU A 244 3.18 12.60 -14.36
CA GLU A 244 4.55 12.93 -14.75
C GLU A 244 5.52 12.20 -13.83
N LEU A 245 6.32 11.29 -14.39
CA LEU A 245 7.14 10.36 -13.61
C LEU A 245 8.61 10.50 -13.98
N HIS A 246 9.45 10.89 -13.01
CA HIS A 246 10.90 10.91 -13.17
C HIS A 246 11.47 9.55 -12.82
N LEU A 247 12.06 8.87 -13.81
CA LEU A 247 12.58 7.50 -13.63
C LEU A 247 13.94 7.46 -12.93
N ASP A 248 14.66 8.58 -12.89
CA ASP A 248 16.03 8.74 -12.39
C ASP A 248 16.12 9.39 -11.00
N LYS A 249 14.99 9.82 -10.42
CA LYS A 249 14.96 10.65 -9.20
C LYS A 249 14.05 10.04 -8.14
N LEU A 250 14.60 9.27 -7.21
CA LEU A 250 13.86 8.72 -6.07
C LEU A 250 13.10 9.80 -5.29
N ASP A 251 11.96 9.44 -4.70
CA ASP A 251 11.10 10.40 -4.01
C ASP A 251 11.71 10.85 -2.68
N THR A 252 11.91 12.16 -2.54
CA THR A 252 12.46 12.81 -1.34
C THR A 252 11.62 12.56 -0.10
N THR A 253 10.30 12.33 -0.25
CA THR A 253 9.39 12.12 0.89
C THR A 253 9.81 10.95 1.79
N TRP A 254 10.45 9.92 1.22
CA TRP A 254 10.97 8.79 1.98
C TRP A 254 12.49 8.74 2.02
N THR A 255 13.21 9.20 0.98
CA THR A 255 14.69 9.15 1.01
C THR A 255 15.27 10.04 2.11
N ASP A 256 14.63 11.17 2.41
CA ASP A 256 15.07 12.10 3.44
C ASP A 256 14.90 11.52 4.86
N LEU A 257 13.99 10.55 5.02
CA LEU A 257 13.71 9.86 6.28
C LEU A 257 14.48 8.54 6.41
N TYR A 258 14.96 7.98 5.30
CA TYR A 258 15.48 6.62 5.20
C TYR A 258 16.53 6.28 6.27
N GLY A 259 17.50 7.18 6.50
CA GLY A 259 18.59 6.95 7.46
C GLY A 259 18.16 6.87 8.93
N GLY A 260 16.94 7.29 9.26
CA GLY A 260 16.38 7.25 10.62
C GLY A 260 15.37 6.12 10.86
N LEU A 261 15.14 5.24 9.89
CA LEU A 261 14.14 4.17 9.99
C LEU A 261 14.79 2.85 10.39
N ASP A 262 14.27 2.16 11.41
CA ASP A 262 14.76 0.84 11.81
C ASP A 262 14.13 -0.27 10.95
N TYR A 263 12.87 -0.08 10.55
CA TYR A 263 12.11 -1.02 9.72
C TYR A 263 11.44 -0.29 8.55
N MET A 264 11.49 -0.89 7.36
CA MET A 264 10.89 -0.33 6.15
C MET A 264 10.18 -1.42 5.36
N ILE A 265 8.98 -1.12 4.85
CA ILE A 265 8.34 -1.94 3.82
C ILE A 265 8.15 -1.07 2.59
N PHE A 266 8.88 -1.36 1.52
CA PHE A 266 8.67 -0.76 0.20
C PHE A 266 7.67 -1.61 -0.58
N ALA A 267 6.73 -0.95 -1.26
CA ALA A 267 5.81 -1.61 -2.17
C ALA A 267 5.35 -0.66 -3.28
N SER A 268 5.07 -1.22 -4.44
CA SER A 268 4.52 -0.52 -5.60
C SER A 268 3.83 -1.53 -6.52
N GLY A 269 3.23 -1.06 -7.61
CA GLY A 269 2.71 -1.94 -8.66
C GLY A 269 1.66 -1.26 -9.51
N LYS A 270 0.38 -1.37 -9.10
CA LYS A 270 -0.80 -0.97 -9.87
C LYS A 270 -0.76 0.46 -10.44
N TRP A 271 -0.11 1.39 -9.77
CA TRP A 271 0.05 2.77 -10.25
C TRP A 271 0.85 2.89 -11.56
N PHE A 272 1.81 1.99 -11.81
CA PHE A 272 2.60 2.00 -13.04
C PHE A 272 1.79 1.66 -14.30
N ILE A 273 0.66 0.96 -14.15
CA ILE A 273 -0.24 0.60 -15.27
C ILE A 273 -1.00 1.84 -15.80
N LYS A 274 -1.08 2.92 -15.01
CA LYS A 274 -1.77 4.15 -15.42
C LYS A 274 -1.01 4.87 -16.52
N THR A 275 -1.74 5.70 -17.28
CA THR A 275 -1.15 6.63 -18.23
C THR A 275 -0.12 7.54 -17.54
N ALA A 276 1.10 7.57 -18.06
CA ALA A 276 2.18 8.36 -17.50
C ALA A 276 3.17 8.83 -18.59
N ILE A 277 3.68 10.04 -18.41
CA ILE A 277 4.80 10.61 -19.18
C ILE A 277 6.08 10.37 -18.38
N TYR A 278 7.11 9.88 -19.05
CA TYR A 278 8.36 9.49 -18.44
C TYR A 278 9.44 10.53 -18.70
N TYR A 279 10.08 10.95 -17.60
CA TYR A 279 11.16 11.91 -17.58
C TYR A 279 12.45 11.22 -17.14
N GLU A 280 13.57 11.65 -17.74
CA GLU A 280 14.93 11.32 -17.29
C GLU A 280 15.80 12.56 -17.48
N ASN A 281 16.55 12.96 -16.45
CA ASN A 281 17.31 14.22 -16.44
C ASN A 281 16.44 15.44 -16.81
N ASP A 282 15.18 15.46 -16.35
CA ASP A 282 14.16 16.47 -16.66
C ASP A 282 13.78 16.59 -18.15
N ILE A 283 14.12 15.59 -18.97
CA ILE A 283 13.75 15.52 -20.38
C ILE A 283 12.71 14.42 -20.58
N ILE A 284 11.70 14.68 -21.42
CA ILE A 284 10.69 13.66 -21.79
C ILE A 284 11.37 12.57 -22.61
N LEU A 285 11.34 11.35 -22.10
CA LEU A 285 11.89 10.15 -22.73
C LEU A 285 10.82 9.43 -23.57
N GLY A 286 9.58 9.43 -23.10
CA GLY A 286 8.45 8.74 -23.72
C GLY A 286 7.27 8.65 -22.76
N CYS A 287 6.42 7.65 -22.93
CA CYS A 287 5.22 7.49 -22.12
C CYS A 287 4.72 6.05 -22.03
N HIS A 288 3.70 5.85 -21.20
CA HIS A 288 2.79 4.73 -21.29
C HIS A 288 1.37 5.21 -21.56
N TYR A 289 0.77 4.69 -22.63
CA TYR A 289 -0.61 4.94 -23.03
C TYR A 289 -1.00 6.43 -23.02
N CYS A 290 -0.26 7.26 -23.76
CA CYS A 290 -0.61 8.68 -23.99
C CYS A 290 -1.15 8.89 -25.42
N PRO A 291 -2.37 8.41 -25.76
CA PRO A 291 -2.89 8.48 -27.14
C PRO A 291 -3.10 9.93 -27.64
N LYS A 292 -3.19 10.90 -26.73
CA LYS A 292 -3.34 12.33 -27.04
C LYS A 292 -2.01 13.03 -27.34
N ARG A 293 -0.87 12.37 -27.09
CA ARG A 293 0.47 12.95 -27.27
C ARG A 293 1.26 12.12 -28.27
N LYS A 294 2.07 12.78 -29.11
CA LYS A 294 2.97 12.12 -30.08
C LYS A 294 4.28 11.72 -29.41
N LEU A 295 4.22 11.04 -28.27
CA LEU A 295 5.38 10.58 -27.51
C LEU A 295 5.67 9.10 -27.82
N PRO A 296 6.94 8.65 -27.79
CA PRO A 296 7.26 7.24 -27.89
C PRO A 296 6.58 6.41 -26.79
N GLU A 297 5.94 5.30 -27.17
CA GLU A 297 5.41 4.32 -26.21
C GLU A 297 6.56 3.44 -25.70
N LEU A 298 6.83 3.55 -24.40
CA LEU A 298 7.86 2.76 -23.71
C LEU A 298 7.24 1.62 -22.89
N GLY A 299 5.95 1.74 -22.56
CA GLY A 299 5.23 0.78 -21.73
C GLY A 299 5.51 0.93 -20.23
N PHE A 300 4.58 0.46 -19.39
CA PHE A 300 4.74 0.49 -17.94
C PHE A 300 5.89 -0.40 -17.44
N ASN A 301 6.13 -1.56 -18.07
CA ASN A 301 7.19 -2.50 -17.70
C ASN A 301 8.58 -1.83 -17.73
N PHE A 302 8.85 -1.01 -18.76
CA PHE A 302 10.10 -0.26 -18.87
C PHE A 302 10.32 0.66 -17.66
N ALA A 303 9.32 1.49 -17.35
CA ALA A 303 9.40 2.41 -16.22
C ALA A 303 9.50 1.68 -14.89
N TYR A 304 8.69 0.63 -14.72
CA TYR A 304 8.62 -0.12 -13.47
C TYR A 304 9.95 -0.78 -13.13
N ARG A 305 10.52 -1.52 -14.09
CA ARG A 305 11.83 -2.17 -13.93
C ARG A 305 12.93 -1.16 -13.63
N LYS A 306 12.94 -0.02 -14.33
CA LYS A 306 13.95 1.02 -14.13
C LYS A 306 13.87 1.62 -12.73
N VAL A 307 12.66 1.87 -12.22
CA VAL A 307 12.46 2.41 -10.88
C VAL A 307 12.83 1.39 -9.80
N LEU A 308 12.42 0.12 -9.92
CA LEU A 308 12.82 -0.91 -8.94
C LEU A 308 14.33 -1.12 -8.92
N LYS A 309 14.97 -1.13 -10.08
CA LYS A 309 16.44 -1.16 -10.18
C LYS A 309 17.08 0.01 -9.42
N ASN A 310 16.56 1.23 -9.58
CA ASN A 310 17.09 2.41 -8.90
C ASN A 310 16.85 2.36 -7.38
N LEU A 311 15.66 1.93 -6.96
CA LEU A 311 15.32 1.69 -5.54
C LEU A 311 16.30 0.70 -4.89
N PHE A 312 16.48 -0.48 -5.49
CA PHE A 312 17.33 -1.50 -4.91
C PHE A 312 18.80 -1.09 -4.92
N ASN A 313 19.28 -0.43 -5.99
CA ASN A 313 20.61 0.14 -5.99
C ASN A 313 20.83 1.14 -4.86
N PHE A 314 19.85 2.01 -4.58
CA PHE A 314 19.90 2.92 -3.44
C PHE A 314 19.98 2.16 -2.12
N ILE A 315 19.11 1.17 -1.89
CA ILE A 315 19.11 0.35 -0.67
C ILE A 315 20.48 -0.31 -0.45
N ILE A 316 21.01 -0.98 -1.47
CA ILE A 316 22.28 -1.73 -1.42
C ILE A 316 23.51 -0.81 -1.20
N THR A 317 23.42 0.46 -1.58
CA THR A 317 24.53 1.43 -1.47
C THR A 317 24.40 2.36 -0.26
N SER A 318 23.27 2.35 0.43
CA SER A 318 22.95 3.25 1.54
C SER A 318 23.77 3.02 2.83
N ASN A 319 24.46 1.88 2.96
CA ASN A 319 25.13 1.42 4.20
C ASN A 319 24.23 1.34 5.45
N HIS A 320 22.92 1.49 5.28
CA HIS A 320 21.95 1.48 6.37
C HIS A 320 21.78 0.09 6.97
N LYS A 321 21.49 0.02 8.27
CA LYS A 321 21.44 -1.24 9.04
C LYS A 321 20.03 -1.65 9.49
N GLY A 322 19.01 -0.91 9.10
CA GLY A 322 17.61 -1.30 9.32
C GLY A 322 17.23 -2.58 8.57
N MET A 323 16.10 -3.16 8.96
CA MET A 323 15.48 -4.29 8.26
C MET A 323 14.54 -3.76 7.17
N ILE A 324 14.81 -4.14 5.92
CA ILE A 324 14.10 -3.62 4.75
C ILE A 324 13.35 -4.78 4.09
N PHE A 325 12.04 -4.61 3.95
CA PHE A 325 11.18 -5.50 3.20
C PHE A 325 10.82 -4.86 1.86
N TYR A 326 10.79 -5.68 0.81
CA TYR A 326 10.04 -5.38 -0.40
C TYR A 326 8.80 -6.28 -0.44
N ARG A 327 7.62 -5.68 -0.41
CA ARG A 327 6.35 -6.41 -0.53
C ARG A 327 5.96 -6.47 -2.00
N THR A 328 5.69 -7.67 -2.50
CA THR A 328 5.19 -7.86 -3.87
C THR A 328 3.83 -7.17 -4.06
N THR A 329 3.49 -6.89 -5.32
CA THR A 329 2.21 -6.30 -5.69
C THR A 329 1.04 -7.17 -5.19
N SER A 330 -0.06 -6.52 -4.80
CA SER A 330 -1.27 -7.20 -4.38
C SER A 330 -2.15 -7.55 -5.60
N PRO A 331 -2.78 -8.73 -5.65
CA PRO A 331 -3.75 -9.03 -6.69
C PRO A 331 -5.01 -8.18 -6.52
N ASP A 332 -5.70 -7.96 -7.63
CA ASP A 332 -7.12 -7.59 -7.64
C ASP A 332 -7.95 -8.75 -8.21
N HIS A 333 -9.25 -8.74 -7.92
CA HIS A 333 -10.17 -9.81 -8.33
C HIS A 333 -11.37 -9.26 -9.10
N PHE A 334 -11.13 -8.34 -10.03
CA PHE A 334 -12.18 -7.87 -10.91
C PHE A 334 -12.63 -8.99 -11.88
N GLU A 335 -13.93 -9.26 -11.89
CA GLU A 335 -14.61 -10.13 -12.83
C GLU A 335 -15.58 -9.32 -13.69
N ASN A 336 -15.74 -9.72 -14.96
CA ASN A 336 -16.69 -9.12 -15.92
C ASN A 336 -16.45 -7.62 -16.23
N GLY A 337 -15.21 -7.16 -16.12
CA GLY A 337 -14.80 -5.78 -16.37
C GLY A 337 -13.67 -5.38 -15.43
N GLU A 338 -13.30 -4.11 -15.49
CA GLU A 338 -12.31 -3.46 -14.63
C GLU A 338 -12.99 -2.41 -13.75
N TRP A 339 -12.25 -1.79 -12.83
CA TRP A 339 -12.75 -0.69 -11.99
C TRP A 339 -13.57 0.35 -12.77
N PHE A 340 -13.06 0.83 -13.90
CA PHE A 340 -13.68 1.89 -14.70
C PHE A 340 -14.77 1.39 -15.67
N SER A 341 -14.86 0.09 -15.93
CA SER A 341 -15.83 -0.51 -16.86
C SER A 341 -16.93 -1.31 -16.15
N GLY A 342 -16.97 -1.26 -14.81
CA GLY A 342 -18.03 -1.87 -14.00
C GLY A 342 -17.76 -3.31 -13.58
N GLY A 343 -16.48 -3.71 -13.50
CA GLY A 343 -16.05 -4.99 -12.96
C GLY A 343 -16.53 -5.19 -11.51
N THR A 344 -16.64 -6.45 -11.09
CA THR A 344 -17.19 -6.84 -9.79
C THR A 344 -16.38 -7.96 -9.14
N CYS A 345 -16.47 -8.13 -7.82
CA CYS A 345 -15.84 -9.21 -7.05
C CYS A 345 -16.87 -9.75 -6.07
N ARG A 346 -17.70 -10.70 -6.53
CA ARG A 346 -18.86 -11.19 -5.77
C ARG A 346 -18.61 -12.47 -4.99
N ARG A 347 -17.40 -13.02 -5.07
CA ARG A 347 -17.05 -14.26 -4.35
C ARG A 347 -17.09 -14.00 -2.84
N THR A 348 -17.52 -15.01 -2.09
CA THR A 348 -17.72 -14.93 -0.63
C THR A 348 -16.96 -16.01 0.13
N THR A 349 -16.19 -16.83 -0.59
CA THR A 349 -15.30 -17.85 -0.04
C THR A 349 -13.95 -17.79 -0.74
N PRO A 350 -12.87 -18.24 -0.06
CA PRO A 350 -11.59 -18.47 -0.72
C PRO A 350 -11.71 -19.46 -1.88
N VAL A 351 -10.68 -19.48 -2.70
CA VAL A 351 -10.52 -20.40 -3.82
C VAL A 351 -9.28 -21.26 -3.59
N LYS A 352 -9.21 -22.41 -4.25
CA LYS A 352 -8.03 -23.27 -4.17
C LYS A 352 -6.98 -22.87 -5.20
N GLU A 353 -5.76 -23.34 -4.99
CA GLU A 353 -4.69 -23.26 -5.98
C GLU A 353 -5.18 -23.76 -7.36
N GLY A 354 -4.93 -22.98 -8.41
CA GLY A 354 -5.37 -23.27 -9.77
C GLY A 354 -6.81 -22.86 -10.12
N GLU A 355 -7.64 -22.45 -9.15
CA GLU A 355 -9.02 -21.98 -9.39
C GLU A 355 -9.11 -20.47 -9.70
N SER A 356 -8.02 -19.74 -9.51
CA SER A 356 -7.86 -18.32 -9.87
C SER A 356 -6.60 -18.15 -10.71
N GLN A 357 -6.64 -17.21 -11.65
CA GLN A 357 -5.51 -16.90 -12.53
C GLN A 357 -5.12 -15.44 -12.37
N LEU A 358 -3.82 -15.19 -12.33
CA LEU A 358 -3.29 -13.83 -12.32
C LEU A 358 -3.65 -13.11 -13.62
N ASN A 359 -4.14 -11.89 -13.48
CA ASN A 359 -4.23 -10.94 -14.58
C ASN A 359 -2.84 -10.81 -15.24
N SER A 360 -2.78 -10.79 -16.58
CA SER A 360 -1.53 -10.70 -17.33
C SER A 360 -0.68 -9.48 -16.94
N LEU A 361 -1.31 -8.34 -16.66
CA LEU A 361 -0.62 -7.13 -16.20
C LEU A 361 0.00 -7.32 -14.81
N ILE A 362 -0.70 -8.03 -13.92
CA ILE A 362 -0.20 -8.33 -12.59
C ILE A 362 0.95 -9.33 -12.62
N LYS A 363 0.85 -10.32 -13.50
CA LYS A 363 1.94 -11.26 -13.74
C LYS A 363 3.20 -10.51 -14.17
N ILE A 364 3.09 -9.57 -15.12
CA ILE A 364 4.23 -8.74 -15.56
C ILE A 364 4.83 -7.95 -14.39
N LEU A 365 3.99 -7.31 -13.56
CA LEU A 365 4.49 -6.57 -12.39
C LEU A 365 5.27 -7.49 -11.45
N ARG A 366 4.70 -8.63 -11.06
CA ARG A 366 5.36 -9.58 -10.16
C ARG A 366 6.64 -10.16 -10.75
N ASP A 367 6.65 -10.52 -12.03
CA ASP A 367 7.85 -11.04 -12.69
C ASP A 367 9.00 -10.01 -12.63
N VAL A 368 8.70 -8.72 -12.85
CA VAL A 368 9.67 -7.63 -12.72
C VAL A 368 10.15 -7.46 -11.27
N GLU A 369 9.25 -7.53 -10.30
CA GLU A 369 9.56 -7.44 -8.87
C GLU A 369 10.53 -8.52 -8.43
N LEU A 370 10.23 -9.79 -8.75
CA LEU A 370 11.05 -10.94 -8.39
C LEU A 370 12.41 -10.86 -9.08
N GLU A 371 12.45 -10.56 -10.38
CA GLU A 371 13.71 -10.48 -11.13
C GLU A 371 14.64 -9.37 -10.63
N GLU A 372 14.12 -8.18 -10.33
CA GLU A 372 14.96 -7.09 -9.80
C GLU A 372 15.32 -7.30 -8.32
N PHE A 373 14.42 -7.91 -7.53
CA PHE A 373 14.72 -8.28 -6.15
C PHE A 373 15.81 -9.34 -6.07
N ASP A 374 15.77 -10.40 -6.87
CA ASP A 374 16.77 -11.48 -6.83
C ASP A 374 18.18 -10.97 -7.16
N LYS A 375 18.29 -10.08 -8.17
CA LYS A 375 19.55 -9.40 -8.50
C LYS A 375 20.06 -8.57 -7.31
N ALA A 376 19.15 -7.88 -6.64
CA ALA A 376 19.45 -7.02 -5.49
C ALA A 376 19.85 -7.81 -4.25
N ALA A 377 19.12 -8.89 -3.94
CA ALA A 377 19.26 -9.69 -2.74
C ALA A 377 20.61 -10.38 -2.66
N ALA A 378 21.14 -10.87 -3.78
CA ALA A 378 22.48 -11.45 -3.84
C ALA A 378 23.55 -10.44 -3.39
N ILE A 379 23.51 -9.22 -3.93
CA ILE A 379 24.47 -8.16 -3.60
C ILE A 379 24.22 -7.61 -2.19
N ALA A 380 22.96 -7.50 -1.76
CA ALA A 380 22.58 -7.07 -0.42
C ALA A 380 23.18 -8.01 0.64
N SER A 381 23.07 -9.33 0.42
CA SER A 381 23.66 -10.36 1.28
C SER A 381 25.18 -10.20 1.41
N GLU A 382 25.89 -10.04 0.27
CA GLU A 382 27.34 -9.82 0.25
C GLU A 382 27.77 -8.56 1.03
N LYS A 383 26.94 -7.52 1.02
CA LYS A 383 27.19 -6.25 1.72
C LYS A 383 26.63 -6.21 3.15
N GLY A 384 25.97 -7.28 3.61
CA GLY A 384 25.32 -7.31 4.91
C GLY A 384 24.19 -6.27 5.05
N VAL A 385 23.44 -6.02 3.98
CA VAL A 385 22.20 -5.25 3.96
C VAL A 385 21.04 -6.20 4.21
N ASN A 386 20.20 -5.90 5.20
CA ASN A 386 19.09 -6.76 5.61
C ASN A 386 17.86 -6.52 4.70
N LEU A 387 17.93 -7.01 3.47
CA LEU A 387 16.85 -6.94 2.48
C LEU A 387 16.08 -8.28 2.42
N LYS A 388 14.76 -8.22 2.57
CA LYS A 388 13.87 -9.38 2.60
C LYS A 388 12.70 -9.22 1.61
N LEU A 389 12.30 -10.32 0.99
CA LEU A 389 11.11 -10.36 0.14
C LEU A 389 9.91 -10.78 0.97
N LEU A 390 8.86 -9.99 0.94
CA LEU A 390 7.55 -10.32 1.50
C LEU A 390 6.61 -10.66 0.34
N ASP A 391 6.69 -11.90 -0.17
CA ASP A 391 5.92 -12.34 -1.34
C ASP A 391 4.53 -12.85 -0.94
N LEU A 392 3.55 -11.94 -0.97
CA LEU A 392 2.20 -12.22 -0.51
C LEU A 392 1.22 -12.53 -1.65
N MET A 393 1.72 -12.64 -2.89
CA MET A 393 0.87 -12.75 -4.07
C MET A 393 -0.01 -13.99 -4.04
N GLU A 394 0.59 -15.18 -3.89
CA GLU A 394 -0.14 -16.45 -4.02
C GLU A 394 -1.24 -16.56 -2.95
N LEU A 395 -0.92 -16.36 -1.67
CA LEU A 395 -1.95 -16.43 -0.63
C LEU A 395 -3.06 -15.39 -0.83
N SER A 396 -2.73 -14.19 -1.35
CA SER A 396 -3.72 -13.14 -1.57
C SER A 396 -4.60 -13.45 -2.79
N LEU A 397 -4.06 -14.10 -3.83
CA LEU A 397 -4.80 -14.53 -5.02
C LEU A 397 -5.89 -15.56 -4.69
N LEU A 398 -5.69 -16.31 -3.60
CA LEU A 398 -6.66 -17.29 -3.12
C LEU A 398 -7.81 -16.67 -2.32
N ARG A 399 -7.83 -15.34 -2.16
CA ARG A 399 -8.79 -14.60 -1.32
C ARG A 399 -9.67 -13.59 -2.08
N PRO A 400 -10.34 -13.98 -3.19
CA PRO A 400 -11.25 -13.07 -3.89
C PRO A 400 -12.45 -12.64 -3.03
N ASP A 401 -12.71 -13.32 -1.91
CA ASP A 401 -13.73 -13.00 -0.91
C ASP A 401 -13.37 -11.81 0.00
N GLY A 402 -12.10 -11.39 0.00
CA GLY A 402 -11.58 -10.38 0.93
C GLY A 402 -11.83 -8.92 0.58
N HIS A 403 -12.35 -8.63 -0.60
CA HIS A 403 -12.44 -7.26 -1.10
C HIS A 403 -13.72 -6.53 -0.65
N PRO A 404 -13.71 -5.19 -0.49
CA PRO A 404 -14.91 -4.43 -0.16
C PRO A 404 -16.03 -4.57 -1.18
N GLY A 405 -15.69 -4.72 -2.47
CA GLY A 405 -16.64 -4.71 -3.56
C GLY A 405 -17.55 -3.48 -3.47
N PRO A 406 -18.88 -3.65 -3.45
CA PRO A 406 -19.80 -2.51 -3.34
C PRO A 406 -19.76 -1.85 -1.96
N TYR A 407 -19.32 -2.57 -0.92
CA TYR A 407 -19.25 -2.11 0.47
C TYR A 407 -18.00 -1.28 0.76
N ARG A 408 -17.43 -0.66 -0.28
CA ARG A 408 -16.58 0.53 -0.17
C ARG A 408 -17.39 1.76 0.26
N HIS A 409 -18.66 1.80 -0.11
CA HIS A 409 -19.57 2.89 0.25
C HIS A 409 -20.49 2.47 1.40
N ASP A 410 -20.95 3.44 2.18
CA ASP A 410 -21.87 3.21 3.29
C ASP A 410 -23.23 2.68 2.79
N HIS A 411 -23.60 1.48 3.22
CA HIS A 411 -24.88 0.82 2.96
C HIS A 411 -25.39 1.00 1.51
N PRO A 412 -24.62 0.53 0.51
CA PRO A 412 -24.76 0.91 -0.90
C PRO A 412 -26.12 0.53 -1.51
N PHE A 413 -26.79 -0.45 -0.91
CA PHE A 413 -28.07 -1.00 -1.39
C PHE A 413 -29.27 -0.66 -0.50
N SER A 414 -29.10 0.20 0.51
CA SER A 414 -30.18 0.56 1.46
C SER A 414 -31.37 1.26 0.81
N LYS A 415 -31.12 2.15 -0.16
CA LYS A 415 -32.16 2.90 -0.90
C LYS A 415 -32.73 2.12 -2.08
N ASN A 416 -31.88 1.34 -2.77
CA ASN A 416 -32.26 0.56 -3.93
C ASN A 416 -31.39 -0.71 -4.00
N LYS A 417 -32.03 -1.88 -3.85
CA LYS A 417 -31.34 -3.19 -3.91
C LYS A 417 -30.66 -3.48 -5.26
N ASN A 418 -31.07 -2.79 -6.32
CA ASN A 418 -30.54 -2.95 -7.68
C ASN A 418 -29.69 -1.76 -8.13
N ALA A 419 -29.20 -0.94 -7.18
CA ALA A 419 -28.34 0.19 -7.51
C ALA A 419 -27.07 -0.28 -8.24
N LYS A 420 -26.68 0.44 -9.29
CA LYS A 420 -25.35 0.30 -9.88
C LYS A 420 -24.37 1.10 -9.03
N VAL A 421 -23.39 0.42 -8.46
CA VAL A 421 -22.37 1.00 -7.59
C VAL A 421 -20.99 0.60 -8.09
N ILE A 422 -20.01 1.44 -7.78
CA ILE A 422 -18.60 1.15 -8.06
C ILE A 422 -18.14 0.06 -7.09
N ASN A 423 -17.41 -0.93 -7.58
CA ASN A 423 -16.90 -2.04 -6.77
C ASN A 423 -15.40 -1.86 -6.57
N ASP A 424 -14.94 -1.97 -5.33
CA ASP A 424 -13.53 -2.05 -5.03
C ASP A 424 -13.08 -3.50 -4.90
N CYS A 425 -12.39 -3.97 -5.93
CA CYS A 425 -11.82 -5.31 -5.99
C CYS A 425 -10.29 -5.30 -5.90
N LEU A 426 -9.73 -4.17 -5.44
CA LEU A 426 -8.28 -3.93 -5.34
C LEU A 426 -7.83 -3.84 -3.88
N HIS A 427 -8.56 -3.09 -3.04
CA HIS A 427 -8.26 -2.99 -1.61
C HIS A 427 -8.92 -4.13 -0.83
N TRP A 428 -8.55 -4.27 0.43
CA TRP A 428 -9.00 -5.35 1.32
C TRP A 428 -9.91 -4.81 2.41
N CYS A 429 -10.94 -5.57 2.75
CA CYS A 429 -11.74 -5.32 3.95
C CYS A 429 -10.85 -5.38 5.20
N LEU A 430 -11.19 -4.57 6.20
CA LEU A 430 -10.63 -4.63 7.54
C LEU A 430 -11.77 -4.81 8.57
N PRO A 431 -11.66 -5.81 9.48
CA PRO A 431 -10.74 -6.95 9.43
C PRO A 431 -10.90 -7.77 8.14
N GLY A 432 -9.89 -8.56 7.76
CA GLY A 432 -9.89 -9.33 6.51
C GLY A 432 -8.57 -10.03 6.18
N PRO A 433 -8.39 -10.54 4.94
CA PRO A 433 -7.22 -11.37 4.60
C PRO A 433 -5.87 -10.68 4.75
N ILE A 434 -5.86 -9.35 4.62
CA ILE A 434 -4.68 -8.52 4.80
C ILE A 434 -4.13 -8.58 6.24
N ASP A 435 -4.93 -8.98 7.22
CA ASP A 435 -4.46 -9.17 8.60
C ASP A 435 -3.39 -10.26 8.69
N THR A 436 -3.52 -11.32 7.89
CA THR A 436 -2.53 -12.40 7.80
C THR A 436 -1.18 -11.90 7.28
N TRP A 437 -1.10 -10.80 6.53
CA TRP A 437 0.19 -10.24 6.11
C TRP A 437 1.07 -9.86 7.31
N ASN A 438 0.45 -9.50 8.44
CA ASN A 438 1.16 -9.18 9.67
C ASN A 438 1.70 -10.44 10.37
N ASP A 439 1.04 -11.59 10.24
CA ASP A 439 1.55 -12.88 10.75
C ASP A 439 2.92 -13.18 10.10
N PHE A 440 3.00 -13.06 8.77
CA PHE A 440 4.25 -13.21 8.01
C PHE A 440 5.30 -12.19 8.43
N LEU A 441 4.89 -10.93 8.54
CA LEU A 441 5.79 -9.84 8.91
C LEU A 441 6.42 -10.09 10.29
N MET A 442 5.63 -10.52 11.27
CA MET A 442 6.10 -10.85 12.60
C MET A 442 7.04 -12.04 12.58
N GLU A 443 6.68 -13.12 11.90
CA GLU A 443 7.52 -14.33 11.78
C GLU A 443 8.89 -13.98 11.16
N MET A 444 8.89 -13.18 10.10
CA MET A 444 10.13 -12.73 9.46
C MET A 444 10.96 -11.77 10.31
N ILE A 445 10.35 -10.98 11.20
CA ILE A 445 11.08 -10.13 12.13
C ILE A 445 11.76 -10.95 13.23
N VAL A 446 11.09 -12.00 13.71
CA VAL A 446 11.57 -12.84 14.80
C VAL A 446 12.60 -13.86 14.33
N ASN A 447 12.38 -14.49 13.17
CA ASN A 447 13.13 -15.66 12.71
C ASN A 447 13.82 -15.49 11.34
N GLY A 448 13.64 -14.36 10.66
CA GLY A 448 13.89 -14.20 9.21
C GLY A 448 15.31 -13.94 8.73
#